data_AF-A0A2J2HD87-F1
#
_entry.id   AF-A0A2J2HD87-F1
#
_cell.length_a   1.000
_cell.length_b   1.000
_cell.length_c   1.000
_cell.angle_alpha   90.00
_cell.angle_beta   90.00
_cell.angle_gamma   90.00
#
_symmetry.space_group_name_H-M   'P 1'
#
loop_
_entity.id
_entity.type
_entity.pdbx_description
1 polymer ?
#
loop_
_entity_poly.entity_id
_entity_poly.type
_entity_poly.pdbx_seq_one_letter_code
_entity_poly.pdbx_strand_id
1 'polypeptide(L)'
;MPSRIEYLKYFREFAEQYDVLIAEIPDIESVRRFIKGEITFNNLLYDIEYSDLEYTRAFYETLRDLYSKGVSVIPIDPYGLIAMKIRMSSIIKGTPQVPLGDYDRYIAYIEFRIGEVMRMYNSAFLRGDFDDIVRLTIRYARMDSERIKFRSELRAREIVKRLGEVRGDVLIHADYYNEVLRDYLSAKLGCKPSVVSLFSIASKRLRIDIPQPPGLKLTLNYINKPRTPQNTVEERTLAARTVVYVILRSRLLRRIDTIGYDKAIIADSAILRYTYGLSYDSAKHVFHRLMMKDMFKVKI
;
A
#
# COMPACT_ATOMS: atom_id res chain seq x y z
N MET A 1 2.46 0.04 -2.24
CA MET A 1 3.50 0.51 -1.30
C MET A 1 3.22 -0.13 0.05
N PRO A 2 4.22 -0.65 0.79
CA PRO A 2 3.94 -1.42 2.00
C PRO A 2 3.25 -0.56 3.04
N SER A 3 2.34 -1.22 3.74
CA SER A 3 1.75 -0.77 4.98
C SER A 3 2.82 -0.31 5.97
N ARG A 4 2.53 0.73 6.75
CA ARG A 4 3.53 1.36 7.63
C ARG A 4 3.12 1.24 9.08
N ILE A 5 3.60 0.18 9.74
CA ILE A 5 3.31 -0.11 11.14
C ILE A 5 3.68 1.05 12.05
N GLU A 6 4.74 1.81 11.71
CA GLU A 6 5.20 2.94 12.52
C GLU A 6 4.18 4.10 12.60
N TYR A 7 3.21 4.15 11.69
CA TYR A 7 2.15 5.17 11.69
C TYR A 7 0.87 4.74 12.41
N LEU A 8 0.73 3.46 12.80
CA LEU A 8 -0.52 2.93 13.34
C LEU A 8 -0.97 3.61 14.64
N LYS A 9 -0.02 4.06 15.46
CA LYS A 9 -0.38 4.80 16.69
C LYS A 9 -1.08 6.12 16.37
N TYR A 10 -0.61 6.85 15.36
CA TYR A 10 -1.20 8.12 14.94
C TYR A 10 -2.55 7.90 14.28
N PHE A 11 -2.68 6.79 13.52
CA PHE A 11 -3.96 6.37 12.97
C PHE A 11 -4.99 6.09 14.07
N ARG A 12 -4.60 5.30 15.09
CA ARG A 12 -5.48 4.97 16.22
C ARG A 12 -5.95 6.22 16.96
N GLU A 13 -5.02 7.07 17.41
CA GLU A 13 -5.32 8.31 18.12
C GLU A 13 -6.27 9.22 17.33
N PHE A 14 -6.13 9.26 16.00
CA PHE A 14 -6.99 10.05 15.13
C PHE A 14 -8.36 9.41 14.92
N ALA A 15 -8.41 8.08 14.76
CA ALA A 15 -9.64 7.33 14.51
C ALA A 15 -10.57 7.25 15.73
N GLU A 16 -10.04 7.34 16.95
CA GLU A 16 -10.83 7.37 18.20
C GLU A 16 -11.80 8.57 18.29
N GLN A 17 -11.62 9.59 17.45
CA GLN A 17 -12.46 10.80 17.44
C GLN A 17 -13.71 10.66 16.57
N TYR A 18 -13.90 9.52 15.89
CA TYR A 18 -14.96 9.31 14.92
C TYR A 18 -15.91 8.22 15.38
N ASP A 19 -17.18 8.33 14.99
CA ASP A 19 -18.21 7.34 15.30
C ASP A 19 -18.09 6.10 14.41
N VAL A 20 -17.68 6.30 13.15
CA VAL A 20 -17.62 5.25 12.13
C VAL A 20 -16.28 5.26 11.42
N LEU A 21 -15.63 4.10 11.34
CA LEU A 21 -14.44 3.86 10.55
C LEU A 21 -14.74 2.90 9.40
N ILE A 22 -14.65 3.39 8.17
CA ILE A 22 -14.65 2.56 6.97
C ILE A 22 -13.21 2.10 6.68
N ALA A 23 -12.93 0.83 6.97
CA ALA A 23 -11.61 0.23 6.87
C ALA A 23 -11.37 -0.42 5.49
N GLU A 24 -10.15 -0.28 4.95
CA GLU A 24 -9.74 -0.92 3.69
C GLU A 24 -9.32 -2.37 3.92
N ILE A 25 -10.29 -3.24 4.14
CA ILE A 25 -10.12 -4.67 4.41
C ILE A 25 -11.26 -5.47 3.76
N PRO A 26 -11.06 -6.77 3.45
CA PRO A 26 -12.10 -7.58 2.83
C PRO A 26 -13.34 -7.69 3.73
N ASP A 27 -14.51 -7.46 3.14
CA ASP A 27 -15.80 -7.65 3.81
C ASP A 27 -16.19 -9.13 3.80
N ILE A 28 -15.66 -9.88 4.76
CA ILE A 28 -15.94 -11.30 4.98
C ILE A 28 -16.32 -11.56 6.44
N GLU A 29 -17.00 -12.68 6.70
CA GLU A 29 -17.57 -12.95 8.02
C GLU A 29 -16.50 -13.05 9.11
N SER A 30 -15.39 -13.75 8.87
CA SER A 30 -14.31 -13.87 9.85
C SER A 30 -13.67 -12.53 10.22
N VAL A 31 -13.59 -11.58 9.29
CA VAL A 31 -13.14 -10.22 9.59
C VAL A 31 -14.08 -9.55 10.59
N ARG A 32 -15.40 -9.62 10.37
CA ARG A 32 -16.41 -9.03 11.27
C ARG A 32 -16.37 -9.69 12.65
N ARG A 33 -16.32 -11.02 12.68
CA ARG A 33 -16.21 -11.81 13.92
C ARG A 33 -14.94 -11.47 14.71
N PHE A 34 -13.81 -11.29 14.02
CA PHE A 34 -12.56 -10.88 14.66
C PHE A 34 -12.67 -9.48 15.28
N ILE A 35 -13.20 -8.51 14.54
CA ILE A 35 -13.40 -7.13 15.03
C ILE A 35 -14.30 -7.11 16.28
N LYS A 36 -15.31 -7.98 16.34
CA LYS A 36 -16.19 -8.15 17.50
C LYS A 36 -15.56 -8.94 18.67
N GLY A 37 -14.35 -9.47 18.50
CA GLY A 37 -13.66 -10.28 19.51
C GLY A 37 -14.13 -11.74 19.60
N GLU A 38 -14.91 -12.23 18.64
CA GLU A 38 -15.47 -13.59 18.64
C GLU A 38 -14.48 -14.67 18.19
N ILE A 39 -13.44 -14.30 17.44
CA ILE A 39 -12.38 -15.22 17.02
C ILE A 39 -10.99 -14.61 17.29
N THR A 40 -9.98 -15.49 17.39
CA THR A 40 -8.59 -15.05 17.53
C THR A 40 -8.01 -14.58 16.20
N PHE A 41 -6.93 -13.80 16.25
CA PHE A 41 -6.22 -13.40 15.04
C PHE A 41 -5.67 -14.61 14.26
N ASN A 42 -5.24 -15.66 14.96
CA ASN A 42 -4.75 -16.87 14.29
C ASN A 42 -5.85 -17.58 13.49
N ASN A 43 -7.09 -17.55 13.97
CA ASN A 43 -8.24 -18.07 13.20
C ASN A 43 -8.51 -17.21 11.96
N LEU A 44 -8.39 -15.88 12.09
CA LEU A 44 -8.58 -14.95 10.97
C LEU A 44 -7.56 -15.18 9.84
N LEU A 45 -6.32 -15.55 10.16
CA LEU A 45 -5.24 -15.77 9.17
C LEU A 45 -5.55 -16.86 8.13
N TYR A 46 -6.49 -17.76 8.40
CA TYR A 46 -6.91 -18.77 7.43
C TYR A 46 -7.77 -18.20 6.29
N ASP A 47 -8.41 -17.06 6.51
CA ASP A 47 -9.43 -16.52 5.61
C ASP A 47 -9.01 -15.23 4.89
N ILE A 48 -7.88 -14.63 5.29
CA ILE A 48 -7.38 -13.37 4.71
C ILE A 48 -6.02 -13.55 4.06
N GLU A 49 -5.79 -12.79 2.99
CA GLU A 49 -4.45 -12.59 2.44
C GLU A 49 -3.71 -11.47 3.18
N TYR A 50 -2.42 -11.67 3.39
CA TYR A 50 -1.54 -10.68 4.00
C TYR A 50 -0.16 -10.71 3.36
N SER A 51 0.47 -9.53 3.25
CA SER A 51 1.83 -9.37 2.72
C SER A 51 2.87 -9.10 3.82
N ASP A 52 2.43 -8.57 4.96
CA ASP A 52 3.24 -8.27 6.14
C ASP A 52 2.44 -8.69 7.39
N LEU A 53 2.88 -9.75 8.06
CA LEU A 53 2.17 -10.32 9.20
C LEU A 53 2.13 -9.37 10.41
N GLU A 54 3.23 -8.64 10.64
CA GLU A 54 3.35 -7.73 11.79
C GLU A 54 2.41 -6.55 11.62
N TYR A 55 2.44 -5.92 10.45
CA TYR A 55 1.49 -4.85 10.15
C TYR A 55 0.05 -5.36 10.19
N THR A 56 -0.26 -6.47 9.51
CA THR A 56 -1.63 -6.99 9.46
C THR A 56 -2.15 -7.26 10.85
N ARG A 57 -1.36 -7.91 11.71
CA ARG A 57 -1.74 -8.12 13.11
C ARG A 57 -2.00 -6.80 13.82
N ALA A 58 -1.04 -5.86 13.79
CA ALA A 58 -1.18 -4.59 14.49
C ALA A 58 -2.36 -3.74 13.99
N PHE A 59 -2.65 -3.78 12.68
CA PHE A 59 -3.75 -3.05 12.07
C PHE A 59 -5.10 -3.64 12.48
N TYR A 60 -5.29 -4.95 12.32
CA TYR A 60 -6.53 -5.63 12.72
C TYR A 60 -6.78 -5.50 14.23
N GLU A 61 -5.74 -5.65 15.05
CA GLU A 61 -5.85 -5.41 16.50
C GLU A 61 -6.24 -3.97 16.83
N THR A 62 -5.77 -2.99 16.05
CA THR A 62 -6.21 -1.59 16.19
C THR A 62 -7.68 -1.43 15.83
N LEU A 63 -8.18 -2.11 14.79
CA LEU A 63 -9.60 -2.07 14.43
C LEU A 63 -10.48 -2.69 15.52
N ARG A 64 -10.05 -3.81 16.11
CA ARG A 64 -10.74 -4.44 17.24
C ARG A 64 -10.76 -3.55 18.48
N ASP A 65 -9.64 -2.90 18.80
CA ASP A 65 -9.54 -1.92 19.89
C ASP A 65 -10.50 -0.74 19.68
N LEU A 66 -10.50 -0.14 18.49
CA LEU A 66 -11.44 0.93 18.12
C LEU A 66 -12.91 0.48 18.26
N TYR A 67 -13.23 -0.72 17.80
CA TYR A 67 -14.58 -1.30 17.95
C TYR A 67 -14.97 -1.46 19.41
N SER A 68 -14.07 -1.96 20.26
CA SER A 68 -14.32 -2.09 21.70
C SER A 68 -14.54 -0.76 22.42
N LYS A 69 -14.05 0.35 21.82
CA LYS A 69 -14.23 1.73 22.31
C LYS A 69 -15.47 2.42 21.75
N GLY A 70 -16.29 1.71 20.96
CA GLY A 70 -17.55 2.23 20.42
C GLY A 70 -17.48 2.76 18.99
N VAL A 71 -16.31 2.72 18.34
CA VAL A 71 -16.20 3.09 16.92
C VAL A 71 -16.76 1.97 16.05
N SER A 72 -17.79 2.25 15.25
CA SER A 72 -18.31 1.26 14.29
C SER A 72 -17.30 1.03 13.17
N VAL A 73 -16.80 -0.21 13.02
CA VAL A 73 -15.82 -0.54 11.98
C VAL A 73 -16.51 -1.27 10.82
N ILE A 74 -16.49 -0.67 9.63
CA ILE A 74 -17.11 -1.20 8.42
C ILE A 74 -16.03 -1.60 7.42
N PRO A 75 -15.84 -2.90 7.13
CA PRO A 75 -14.88 -3.35 6.13
C PRO A 75 -15.38 -3.06 4.70
N ILE A 76 -14.59 -2.35 3.89
CA ILE A 76 -14.88 -2.10 2.47
C ILE A 76 -13.58 -2.15 1.65
N ASP A 77 -13.31 -3.30 1.02
CA ASP A 77 -12.30 -3.46 -0.05
C ASP A 77 -12.81 -4.45 -1.13
N PRO A 78 -13.69 -4.00 -2.04
CA PRO A 78 -14.26 -4.88 -3.06
C PRO A 78 -13.21 -5.42 -4.04
N TYR A 79 -12.24 -4.59 -4.43
CA TYR A 79 -11.16 -5.03 -5.33
C TYR A 79 -10.32 -6.12 -4.65
N GLY A 80 -9.85 -5.89 -3.42
CA GLY A 80 -9.06 -6.87 -2.67
C GLY A 80 -9.81 -8.18 -2.46
N LEU A 81 -11.10 -8.12 -2.12
CA LEU A 81 -11.94 -9.29 -1.95
C LEU A 81 -12.06 -10.12 -3.24
N ILE A 82 -12.32 -9.47 -4.39
CA ILE A 82 -12.42 -10.17 -5.68
C ILE A 82 -11.06 -10.74 -6.09
N ALA A 83 -9.98 -9.96 -5.96
CA ALA A 83 -8.63 -10.41 -6.29
C ALA A 83 -8.21 -11.64 -5.45
N MET A 84 -8.53 -11.65 -4.16
CA MET A 84 -8.29 -12.78 -3.27
C MET A 84 -9.09 -14.02 -3.71
N LYS A 85 -10.39 -13.87 -4.03
CA LYS A 85 -11.23 -14.97 -4.53
C LYS A 85 -10.65 -15.59 -5.82
N ILE A 86 -10.21 -14.75 -6.76
CA ILE A 86 -9.59 -15.20 -8.01
C ILE A 86 -8.33 -16.03 -7.70
N ARG A 87 -7.43 -15.54 -6.84
CA ARG A 87 -6.22 -16.26 -6.45
C ARG A 87 -6.52 -17.59 -5.76
N MET A 88 -7.42 -17.62 -4.79
CA MET A 88 -7.82 -18.85 -4.11
C MET A 88 -8.40 -19.88 -5.08
N SER A 89 -9.23 -19.45 -6.03
CA SER A 89 -9.80 -20.34 -7.06
C SER A 89 -8.75 -20.95 -7.99
N SER A 90 -7.60 -20.28 -8.18
CA SER A 90 -6.49 -20.80 -8.99
C SER A 90 -5.63 -21.85 -8.25
N ILE A 91 -5.66 -21.85 -6.91
CA ILE A 91 -4.91 -22.78 -6.05
C ILE A 91 -5.73 -24.04 -5.74
N ILE A 92 -7.04 -23.87 -5.49
CA ILE A 92 -7.93 -24.97 -5.11
C ILE A 92 -8.45 -25.67 -6.38
N LYS A 93 -7.71 -26.70 -6.83
CA LYS A 93 -8.14 -27.59 -7.93
C LYS A 93 -9.52 -28.19 -7.61
N GLY A 94 -10.47 -28.09 -8.55
CA GLY A 94 -11.78 -28.74 -8.47
C GLY A 94 -12.92 -27.87 -7.92
N THR A 95 -12.68 -26.60 -7.57
CA THR A 95 -13.77 -25.68 -7.24
C THR A 95 -14.49 -25.28 -8.53
N PRO A 96 -15.83 -25.41 -8.63
CA PRO A 96 -16.57 -24.90 -9.78
C PRO A 96 -16.28 -23.41 -9.92
N GLN A 97 -15.68 -23.00 -11.03
CA GLN A 97 -15.50 -21.58 -11.30
C GLN A 97 -16.87 -20.98 -11.54
N VAL A 98 -17.35 -20.18 -10.58
CA VAL A 98 -18.49 -19.31 -10.82
C VAL A 98 -18.15 -18.44 -12.03
N PRO A 99 -19.05 -18.27 -13.01
CA PRO A 99 -18.79 -17.42 -14.16
C PRO A 99 -18.34 -16.03 -13.69
N LEU A 100 -17.11 -15.65 -14.05
CA LEU A 100 -16.57 -14.34 -13.71
C LEU A 100 -17.37 -13.27 -14.46
N GLY A 101 -17.91 -12.30 -13.72
CA GLY A 101 -18.47 -11.08 -14.30
C GLY A 101 -17.38 -10.22 -14.95
N ASP A 102 -17.78 -9.19 -15.69
CA ASP A 102 -16.83 -8.35 -16.43
C ASP A 102 -15.79 -7.66 -15.54
N TYR A 103 -16.19 -7.22 -14.33
CA TYR A 103 -15.25 -6.65 -13.36
C TYR A 103 -14.23 -7.68 -12.88
N ASP A 104 -14.66 -8.90 -12.59
CA ASP A 104 -13.76 -9.95 -12.09
C ASP A 104 -12.73 -10.35 -13.16
N ARG A 105 -13.16 -10.42 -14.43
CA ARG A 105 -12.27 -10.65 -15.58
C ARG A 105 -11.24 -9.53 -15.73
N TYR A 106 -11.66 -8.28 -15.56
CA TYR A 106 -10.74 -7.14 -15.63
C TYR A 106 -9.76 -7.11 -14.46
N ILE A 107 -10.20 -7.44 -13.24
CA ILE A 107 -9.32 -7.60 -12.07
C ILE A 107 -8.30 -8.72 -12.32
N ALA A 108 -8.75 -9.87 -12.81
CA ALA A 108 -7.86 -10.99 -13.15
C ALA A 108 -6.79 -10.57 -14.18
N TYR A 109 -7.19 -9.83 -15.21
CA TYR A 109 -6.27 -9.28 -16.22
C TYR A 109 -5.22 -8.35 -15.60
N ILE A 110 -5.64 -7.38 -14.79
CA ILE A 110 -4.72 -6.44 -14.11
C ILE A 110 -3.75 -7.19 -13.20
N GLU A 111 -4.26 -8.08 -12.34
CA GLU A 111 -3.45 -8.82 -11.37
C GLU A 111 -2.44 -9.76 -12.06
N PHE A 112 -2.85 -10.44 -13.14
CA PHE A 112 -1.94 -11.26 -13.95
C PHE A 112 -0.79 -10.43 -14.51
N ARG A 113 -1.11 -9.30 -15.15
CA ARG A 113 -0.14 -8.41 -15.78
C ARG A 113 0.84 -7.83 -14.75
N ILE A 114 0.35 -7.41 -13.58
CA ILE A 114 1.20 -6.93 -12.49
C ILE A 114 2.09 -8.05 -11.95
N GLY A 115 1.54 -9.26 -11.79
CA GLY A 115 2.29 -10.45 -11.39
C GLY A 115 3.46 -10.75 -12.33
N GLU A 116 3.26 -10.64 -13.65
CA GLU A 116 4.34 -10.80 -14.62
C GLU A 116 5.47 -9.79 -14.44
N VAL A 117 5.14 -8.50 -14.28
CA VAL A 117 6.15 -7.46 -14.07
C VAL A 117 6.91 -7.69 -12.76
N MET A 118 6.24 -8.12 -11.69
CA MET A 118 6.88 -8.44 -10.42
C MET A 118 7.83 -9.64 -10.53
N ARG A 119 7.45 -10.69 -11.28
CA ARG A 119 8.36 -11.82 -11.54
C ARG A 119 9.61 -11.37 -12.29
N MET A 120 9.45 -10.55 -13.33
CA MET A 120 10.58 -9.98 -14.07
C MET A 120 11.46 -9.11 -13.17
N TYR A 121 10.84 -8.27 -12.33
CA TYR A 121 11.54 -7.38 -11.40
C TYR A 121 12.40 -8.19 -10.43
N ASN A 122 11.84 -9.23 -9.82
CA ASN A 122 12.58 -10.10 -8.90
C ASN A 122 13.73 -10.80 -9.61
N SER A 123 13.53 -11.28 -10.84
CA SER A 123 14.57 -11.88 -11.66
C SER A 123 15.72 -10.90 -11.96
N ALA A 124 15.40 -9.66 -12.34
CA ALA A 124 16.38 -8.60 -12.57
C ALA A 124 17.15 -8.23 -11.29
N PHE A 125 16.43 -8.17 -10.16
CA PHE A 125 17.02 -7.92 -8.84
C PHE A 125 18.05 -8.99 -8.45
N LEU A 126 17.72 -10.27 -8.65
CA LEU A 126 18.64 -11.39 -8.39
C LEU A 126 19.90 -11.36 -9.27
N ARG A 127 19.79 -10.88 -10.52
CA ARG A 127 20.95 -10.67 -11.40
C ARG A 127 21.77 -9.42 -11.07
N GLY A 128 21.29 -8.55 -10.19
CA GLY A 128 21.92 -7.25 -9.92
C GLY A 128 21.87 -6.29 -11.12
N ASP A 129 20.93 -6.47 -12.04
CA ASP A 129 20.78 -5.63 -13.23
C ASP A 129 20.02 -4.35 -12.91
N PHE A 130 20.75 -3.32 -12.47
CA PHE A 130 20.17 -2.06 -12.03
C PHE A 130 19.28 -1.40 -13.09
N ASP A 131 19.72 -1.38 -14.35
CA ASP A 131 19.01 -0.66 -15.40
C ASP A 131 17.69 -1.36 -15.74
N ASP A 132 17.68 -2.70 -15.73
CA ASP A 132 16.45 -3.49 -15.91
C ASP A 132 15.48 -3.32 -14.72
N ILE A 133 15.99 -3.34 -13.48
CA ILE A 133 15.17 -3.08 -12.28
C ILE A 133 14.50 -1.70 -12.37
N VAL A 134 15.23 -0.65 -12.80
CA VAL A 134 14.65 0.69 -13.00
C VAL A 134 13.57 0.65 -14.07
N ARG A 135 13.83 0.05 -15.23
CA ARG A 135 12.85 -0.08 -16.31
C ARG A 135 11.57 -0.80 -15.84
N LEU A 136 11.72 -1.85 -15.05
CA LEU A 136 10.60 -2.62 -14.51
C LEU A 136 9.86 -1.86 -13.41
N THR A 137 10.54 -1.03 -12.63
CA THR A 137 9.92 -0.11 -11.66
C THR A 137 9.00 0.90 -12.36
N ILE A 138 9.46 1.49 -13.48
CA ILE A 138 8.68 2.40 -14.32
C ILE A 138 7.45 1.66 -14.87
N ARG A 139 7.65 0.48 -15.46
CA ARG A 139 6.57 -0.35 -16.01
C ARG A 139 5.53 -0.71 -14.96
N TYR A 140 5.98 -1.08 -13.75
CA TYR A 140 5.10 -1.37 -12.62
C TYR A 140 4.28 -0.13 -12.24
N ALA A 141 4.94 1.01 -12.01
CA ALA A 141 4.26 2.25 -11.59
C ALA A 141 3.17 2.69 -12.58
N ARG A 142 3.43 2.52 -13.88
CA ARG A 142 2.43 2.79 -14.92
C ARG A 142 1.23 1.86 -14.82
N MET A 143 1.46 0.55 -14.71
CA MET A 143 0.38 -0.43 -14.62
C MET A 143 -0.40 -0.30 -13.31
N ASP A 144 0.30 -0.02 -12.21
CA ASP A 144 -0.31 0.22 -10.92
C ASP A 144 -1.21 1.46 -10.94
N SER A 145 -0.89 2.49 -11.73
CA SER A 145 -1.74 3.67 -11.87
C SER A 145 -3.16 3.36 -12.38
N GLU A 146 -3.30 2.40 -13.30
CA GLU A 146 -4.60 1.93 -13.80
C GLU A 146 -5.33 1.11 -12.72
N ARG A 147 -4.59 0.21 -12.05
CA ARG A 147 -5.12 -0.57 -10.92
C ARG A 147 -5.66 0.33 -9.82
N ILE A 148 -4.91 1.35 -9.42
CA ILE A 148 -5.28 2.28 -8.35
C ILE A 148 -6.57 3.03 -8.69
N LYS A 149 -6.71 3.51 -9.93
CA LYS A 149 -7.94 4.18 -10.38
C LYS A 149 -9.14 3.25 -10.29
N PHE A 150 -9.01 2.04 -10.83
CA PHE A 150 -10.10 1.07 -10.83
C PHE A 150 -10.47 0.60 -9.41
N ARG A 151 -9.47 0.28 -8.57
CA ARG A 151 -9.65 -0.04 -7.14
C ARG A 151 -10.37 1.08 -6.39
N SER A 152 -9.93 2.32 -6.58
CA SER A 152 -10.52 3.50 -5.94
C SER A 152 -11.96 3.73 -6.39
N GLU A 153 -12.26 3.54 -7.67
CA GLU A 153 -13.62 3.68 -8.20
C GLU A 153 -14.57 2.64 -7.60
N LEU A 154 -14.19 1.36 -7.60
CA LEU A 154 -14.99 0.28 -7.03
C LEU A 154 -15.24 0.52 -5.54
N ARG A 155 -14.20 0.91 -4.81
CA ARG A 155 -14.29 1.21 -3.39
C ARG A 155 -15.18 2.42 -3.11
N ALA A 156 -15.05 3.51 -3.89
CA ALA A 156 -15.90 4.69 -3.76
C ALA A 156 -17.39 4.36 -4.00
N ARG A 157 -17.70 3.51 -4.99
CA ARG A 157 -19.08 3.06 -5.24
C ARG A 157 -19.66 2.35 -4.02
N GLU A 158 -18.88 1.47 -3.39
CA GLU A 158 -19.35 0.70 -2.24
C GLU A 158 -19.47 1.57 -0.97
N ILE A 159 -18.52 2.47 -0.75
CA ILE A 159 -18.59 3.47 0.33
C ILE A 159 -19.88 4.28 0.24
N VAL A 160 -20.22 4.81 -0.93
CA VAL A 160 -21.41 5.67 -1.11
C VAL A 160 -22.71 4.93 -0.80
N LYS A 161 -22.82 3.64 -1.15
CA LYS A 161 -23.98 2.82 -0.78
C LYS A 161 -24.13 2.72 0.74
N ARG A 162 -23.02 2.44 1.43
CA ARG A 162 -22.99 2.27 2.90
C ARG A 162 -23.18 3.58 3.66
N LEU A 163 -22.75 4.71 3.09
CA LEU A 163 -22.91 6.01 3.74
C LEU A 163 -24.37 6.39 4.00
N GLY A 164 -25.33 5.86 3.23
CA GLY A 164 -26.76 6.06 3.49
C GLY A 164 -27.29 5.32 4.71
N GLU A 165 -26.55 4.35 5.24
CA GLU A 165 -26.96 3.46 6.33
C GLU A 165 -26.33 3.84 7.67
N VAL A 166 -25.36 4.75 7.68
CA VAL A 166 -24.58 5.13 8.87
C VAL A 166 -24.96 6.52 9.38
N ARG A 167 -24.73 6.75 10.67
CA ARG A 167 -24.90 8.04 11.32
C ARG A 167 -23.63 8.40 12.08
N GLY A 168 -23.39 9.69 12.28
CA GLY A 168 -22.22 10.22 12.98
C GLY A 168 -21.08 10.63 12.05
N ASP A 169 -19.95 10.98 12.66
CA ASP A 169 -18.75 11.39 11.95
C ASP A 169 -18.02 10.16 11.37
N VAL A 170 -17.81 10.18 10.06
CA VAL A 170 -17.25 9.05 9.31
C VAL A 170 -15.80 9.30 8.91
N LEU A 171 -14.91 8.42 9.37
CA LEU A 171 -13.54 8.31 8.89
C LEU A 171 -13.42 7.23 7.82
N ILE A 172 -12.82 7.55 6.68
CA ILE A 172 -12.50 6.59 5.64
C ILE A 172 -11.00 6.35 5.65
N HIS A 173 -10.59 5.13 6.01
CA HIS A 173 -9.19 4.72 5.89
C HIS A 173 -8.83 4.57 4.41
N ALA A 174 -7.72 5.15 3.97
CA ALA A 174 -7.24 5.03 2.59
C ALA A 174 -5.71 4.96 2.58
N ASP A 175 -5.18 4.35 1.52
CA ASP A 175 -3.75 4.28 1.28
C ASP A 175 -3.16 5.63 0.78
N TYR A 176 -1.92 5.59 0.29
CA TYR A 176 -1.19 6.74 -0.25
C TYR A 176 -1.85 7.45 -1.42
N TYR A 177 -2.83 6.81 -2.05
CA TYR A 177 -3.58 7.32 -3.19
C TYR A 177 -4.95 7.85 -2.76
N ASN A 178 -5.09 8.23 -1.48
CA ASN A 178 -6.25 8.88 -0.90
C ASN A 178 -6.86 10.00 -1.76
N GLU A 179 -6.04 10.77 -2.47
CA GLU A 179 -6.51 11.81 -3.40
C GLU A 179 -7.35 11.23 -4.56
N VAL A 180 -6.98 10.06 -5.11
CA VAL A 180 -7.73 9.39 -6.18
C VAL A 180 -9.09 8.92 -5.66
N LEU A 181 -9.10 8.28 -4.49
CA LEU A 181 -10.35 7.87 -3.84
C LEU A 181 -11.23 9.09 -3.53
N ARG A 182 -10.64 10.18 -3.01
CA ARG A 182 -11.36 11.43 -2.73
C ARG A 182 -12.02 11.97 -3.99
N ASP A 183 -11.34 11.97 -5.13
CA ASP A 183 -11.90 12.52 -6.37
C ASP A 183 -13.10 11.69 -6.84
N TYR A 184 -13.03 10.35 -6.77
CA TYR A 184 -14.18 9.48 -7.06
C TYR A 184 -15.33 9.64 -6.05
N LEU A 185 -15.02 9.77 -4.76
CA LEU A 185 -16.03 10.05 -3.73
C LEU A 185 -16.67 11.41 -3.96
N SER A 186 -15.89 12.42 -4.32
CA SER A 186 -16.39 13.77 -4.51
C SER A 186 -17.40 13.85 -5.65
N ALA A 187 -17.08 13.19 -6.77
CA ALA A 187 -17.97 13.10 -7.91
C ALA A 187 -19.29 12.39 -7.57
N LYS A 188 -19.28 11.42 -6.65
CA LYS A 188 -20.46 10.62 -6.29
C LYS A 188 -21.30 11.25 -5.19
N LEU A 189 -20.66 11.93 -4.24
CA LEU A 189 -21.33 12.57 -3.09
C LEU A 189 -21.79 13.99 -3.41
N GLY A 190 -21.27 14.63 -4.46
CA GLY A 190 -21.54 16.03 -4.77
C GLY A 190 -20.90 17.02 -3.79
N CYS A 191 -20.02 16.54 -2.90
CA CYS A 191 -19.24 17.35 -1.96
C CYS A 191 -17.79 16.86 -1.96
N LYS A 192 -16.84 17.67 -1.49
CA LYS A 192 -15.43 17.26 -1.42
C LYS A 192 -15.07 16.83 0.01
N PRO A 193 -14.84 15.53 0.28
CA PRO A 193 -14.44 15.09 1.62
C PRO A 193 -13.12 15.72 2.05
N SER A 194 -13.00 16.07 3.33
CA SER A 194 -11.74 16.51 3.92
C SER A 194 -10.73 15.36 3.95
N VAL A 195 -9.46 15.65 3.66
CA VAL A 195 -8.39 14.66 3.70
C VAL A 195 -7.39 15.01 4.79
N VAL A 196 -7.08 14.03 5.62
CA VAL A 196 -6.03 14.11 6.63
C VAL A 196 -4.96 13.09 6.30
N SER A 197 -3.70 13.54 6.29
CA SER A 197 -2.55 12.68 6.05
C SER A 197 -1.86 12.34 7.37
N LEU A 198 -1.68 11.04 7.66
CA LEU A 198 -0.91 10.58 8.81
C LEU A 198 0.55 11.08 8.77
N PHE A 199 1.09 11.32 7.57
CA PHE A 199 2.41 11.96 7.41
C PHE A 199 2.41 13.37 7.94
N SER A 200 1.35 14.14 7.69
CA SER A 200 1.22 15.51 8.20
C SER A 200 1.11 15.52 9.72
N ILE A 201 0.33 14.60 10.29
CA ILE A 201 0.21 14.42 11.76
C ILE A 201 1.58 14.08 12.36
N ALA A 202 2.26 13.06 11.84
CA ALA A 202 3.56 12.64 12.33
C ALA A 202 4.63 13.74 12.15
N SER A 203 4.65 14.42 11.00
CA SER A 203 5.58 15.53 10.71
C SER A 203 5.44 16.66 11.74
N LYS A 204 4.20 17.08 12.04
CA LYS A 204 3.93 18.11 13.05
C LYS A 204 4.35 17.66 14.44
N ARG A 205 4.00 16.43 14.83
CA ARG A 205 4.30 15.89 16.17
C ARG A 205 5.79 15.70 16.41
N LEU A 206 6.51 15.23 15.40
CA LEU A 206 7.96 14.96 15.47
C LEU A 206 8.81 16.16 15.07
N ARG A 207 8.19 17.25 14.58
CA ARG A 207 8.86 18.47 14.10
C ARG A 207 9.90 18.17 13.01
N ILE A 208 9.53 17.30 12.07
CA ILE A 208 10.36 16.95 10.91
C ILE A 208 9.55 17.15 9.63
N ASP A 209 10.25 17.38 8.52
CA ASP A 209 9.67 17.25 7.19
C ASP A 209 9.80 15.80 6.70
N ILE A 210 8.74 15.23 6.14
CA ILE A 210 8.73 13.86 5.60
C ILE A 210 8.45 13.94 4.10
N PRO A 211 9.48 13.83 3.24
CA PRO A 211 9.29 13.89 1.80
C PRO A 211 8.40 12.76 1.29
N GLN A 212 7.63 13.03 0.24
CA GLN A 212 6.87 11.98 -0.44
C GLN A 212 7.84 10.92 -1.02
N PRO A 213 7.62 9.61 -0.85
CA PRO A 213 8.47 8.59 -1.46
C PRO A 213 8.60 8.74 -2.99
N PRO A 214 9.80 8.55 -3.57
CA PRO A 214 10.01 8.75 -5.01
C PRO A 214 9.14 7.83 -5.88
N GLY A 215 8.89 6.60 -5.41
CA GLY A 215 8.02 5.64 -6.12
C GLY A 215 6.55 6.06 -6.11
N LEU A 216 6.11 6.69 -5.02
CA LEU A 216 4.77 7.27 -4.95
C LEU A 216 4.65 8.46 -5.91
N LYS A 217 5.64 9.35 -5.94
CA LYS A 217 5.69 10.46 -6.89
C LYS A 217 5.65 9.96 -8.35
N LEU A 218 6.41 8.91 -8.66
CA LEU A 218 6.43 8.28 -9.97
C LEU A 218 5.04 7.77 -10.38
N THR A 219 4.37 6.99 -9.53
CA THR A 219 3.02 6.47 -9.83
C THR A 219 1.99 7.61 -9.94
N LEU A 220 2.04 8.61 -9.07
CA LEU A 220 1.15 9.78 -9.12
C LEU A 220 1.32 10.59 -10.41
N ASN A 221 2.53 10.66 -10.97
CA ASN A 221 2.74 11.30 -12.27
C ASN A 221 1.92 10.61 -13.37
N TYR A 222 1.84 9.28 -13.39
CA TYR A 222 0.99 8.57 -14.35
C TYR A 222 -0.50 8.72 -14.07
N ILE A 223 -0.89 8.76 -12.80
CA ILE A 223 -2.29 8.97 -12.40
C ILE A 223 -2.78 10.35 -12.90
N ASN A 224 -2.03 11.40 -12.56
CA ASN A 224 -2.41 12.80 -12.80
C ASN A 224 -2.15 13.26 -14.23
N LYS A 225 -1.16 12.68 -14.91
CA LYS A 225 -0.74 13.04 -16.26
C LYS A 225 -0.55 11.78 -17.11
N PRO A 226 -1.65 11.13 -17.56
CA PRO A 226 -1.57 9.87 -18.32
C PRO A 226 -0.84 10.00 -19.66
N ARG A 227 -0.66 11.22 -20.17
CA ARG A 227 0.12 11.54 -21.39
C ARG A 227 1.55 12.02 -21.09
N THR A 228 2.08 11.77 -19.90
CA THR A 228 3.47 12.14 -19.56
C THR A 228 4.44 11.49 -20.56
N PRO A 229 5.40 12.25 -21.13
CA PRO A 229 6.42 11.68 -21.99
C PRO A 229 7.15 10.53 -21.29
N GLN A 230 7.28 9.40 -21.99
CA GLN A 230 7.97 8.21 -21.49
C GLN A 230 9.47 8.33 -21.70
N ASN A 231 10.25 7.61 -20.89
CA ASN A 231 11.70 7.53 -20.93
C ASN A 231 12.40 8.88 -20.70
N THR A 232 11.79 9.75 -19.90
CA THR A 232 12.43 11.02 -19.52
C THR A 232 13.52 10.80 -18.47
N VAL A 233 14.48 11.72 -18.40
CA VAL A 233 15.52 11.71 -17.36
C VAL A 233 14.90 11.76 -15.96
N GLU A 234 13.82 12.53 -15.77
CA GLU A 234 13.11 12.62 -14.48
C GLU A 234 12.46 11.28 -14.08
N GLU A 235 11.74 10.64 -15.01
CA GLU A 235 11.08 9.35 -14.78
C GLU A 235 12.10 8.26 -14.38
N ARG A 236 13.18 8.15 -15.15
CA ARG A 236 14.28 7.21 -14.83
C ARG A 236 14.94 7.52 -13.50
N THR A 237 15.12 8.80 -13.18
CA THR A 237 15.72 9.23 -11.91
C THR A 237 14.80 8.89 -10.72
N LEU A 238 13.50 9.14 -10.81
CA LEU A 238 12.55 8.76 -9.76
C LEU A 238 12.50 7.24 -9.55
N ALA A 239 12.51 6.46 -10.64
CA ALA A 239 12.58 5.00 -10.55
C ALA A 239 13.88 4.53 -9.89
N ALA A 240 15.04 5.06 -10.30
CA ALA A 240 16.34 4.76 -9.70
C ALA A 240 16.38 5.07 -8.19
N ARG A 241 15.84 6.22 -7.79
CA ARG A 241 15.71 6.61 -6.37
C ARG A 241 14.79 5.66 -5.61
N THR A 242 13.71 5.19 -6.24
CA THR A 242 12.78 4.22 -5.66
C THR A 242 13.48 2.90 -5.34
N VAL A 243 14.31 2.39 -6.25
CA VAL A 243 15.08 1.15 -6.04
C VAL A 243 15.97 1.27 -4.80
N VAL A 244 16.75 2.35 -4.70
CA VAL A 244 17.63 2.59 -3.55
C VAL A 244 16.83 2.77 -2.26
N TYR A 245 15.75 3.55 -2.31
CA TYR A 245 14.87 3.80 -1.18
C TYR A 245 14.29 2.50 -0.60
N VAL A 246 13.77 1.61 -1.45
CA VAL A 246 13.18 0.33 -1.01
C VAL A 246 14.22 -0.55 -0.31
N ILE A 247 15.45 -0.61 -0.82
CA ILE A 247 16.54 -1.37 -0.20
C ILE A 247 16.88 -0.80 1.18
N LEU A 248 17.12 0.52 1.27
CA LEU A 248 17.48 1.16 2.54
C LEU A 248 16.37 1.07 3.57
N ARG A 249 15.11 1.27 3.15
CA ARG A 249 13.94 1.15 4.03
C ARG A 249 13.76 -0.28 4.54
N SER A 250 13.95 -1.30 3.71
CA SER A 250 13.85 -2.70 4.19
C SER A 250 14.87 -3.02 5.30
N ARG A 251 16.08 -2.43 5.24
CA ARG A 251 17.09 -2.56 6.31
C ARG A 251 16.68 -1.82 7.59
N LEU A 252 15.98 -0.69 7.48
CA LEU A 252 15.43 0.03 8.62
C LEU A 252 14.31 -0.78 9.30
N LEU A 253 13.39 -1.35 8.52
CA LEU A 253 12.26 -2.12 9.04
C LEU A 253 12.72 -3.35 9.86
N ARG A 254 13.80 -4.03 9.45
CA ARG A 254 14.41 -5.13 10.24
C ARG A 254 14.88 -4.74 11.63
N ARG A 255 14.97 -3.44 11.94
CA ARG A 255 15.44 -2.91 13.22
C ARG A 255 14.35 -2.15 13.97
N ILE A 256 13.11 -2.16 13.49
CA ILE A 256 12.06 -1.28 13.96
C ILE A 256 11.77 -1.47 15.46
N ASP A 257 11.75 -2.71 15.93
CA ASP A 257 11.50 -3.04 17.35
C ASP A 257 12.61 -2.53 18.27
N THR A 258 13.83 -2.42 17.75
CA THR A 258 15.00 -1.97 18.54
C THR A 258 15.07 -0.45 18.66
N ILE A 259 14.58 0.29 17.66
CA ILE A 259 14.69 1.75 17.63
C ILE A 259 13.39 2.46 18.04
N GLY A 260 12.25 1.77 17.94
CA GLY A 260 10.93 2.33 18.19
C GLY A 260 10.37 3.12 17.00
N TYR A 261 9.03 3.21 16.92
CA TYR A 261 8.31 3.72 15.75
C TYR A 261 8.64 5.18 15.40
N ASP A 262 8.74 6.10 16.37
CA ASP A 262 9.04 7.51 16.08
C ASP A 262 10.45 7.70 15.52
N LYS A 263 11.43 6.99 16.10
CA LYS A 263 12.80 7.01 15.57
C LYS A 263 12.86 6.36 14.19
N ALA A 264 12.06 5.34 13.92
CA ALA A 264 11.92 4.75 12.59
C ALA A 264 11.35 5.76 11.58
N ILE A 265 10.34 6.55 11.94
CA ILE A 265 9.81 7.64 11.08
C ILE A 265 10.90 8.68 10.77
N ILE A 266 11.64 9.12 11.80
CA ILE A 266 12.75 10.08 11.64
C ILE A 266 13.84 9.52 10.72
N ALA A 267 14.24 8.26 10.93
CA ALA A 267 15.24 7.59 10.11
C ALA A 267 14.77 7.42 8.65
N ASP A 268 13.50 7.05 8.44
CA ASP A 268 12.92 6.94 7.10
C ASP A 268 12.89 8.29 6.37
N SER A 269 12.54 9.37 7.08
CA SER A 269 12.62 10.74 6.58
C SER A 269 14.04 11.14 6.14
N ALA A 270 15.06 10.71 6.89
CA ALA A 270 16.46 10.92 6.50
C ALA A 270 16.85 10.10 5.26
N ILE A 271 16.40 8.84 5.16
CA ILE A 271 16.59 7.99 3.97
C ILE A 271 15.94 8.66 2.74
N LEU A 272 14.71 9.17 2.88
CA LEU A 272 14.00 9.87 1.82
C LEU A 272 14.81 11.07 1.30
N ARG A 273 15.25 11.96 2.20
CA ARG A 273 16.10 13.12 1.82
C ARG A 273 17.39 12.69 1.11
N TYR A 274 18.07 11.67 1.64
CA TYR A 274 19.27 11.12 1.01
C TYR A 274 18.98 10.63 -0.41
N THR A 275 17.90 9.85 -0.60
CA THR A 275 17.56 9.32 -1.93
C THR A 275 17.17 10.40 -2.92
N TYR A 276 16.51 11.48 -2.49
CA TYR A 276 16.21 12.63 -3.34
C TYR A 276 17.44 13.37 -3.83
N GLY A 277 18.57 13.29 -3.12
CA GLY A 277 19.85 13.87 -3.54
C GLY A 277 20.57 13.07 -4.64
N LEU A 278 20.13 11.85 -4.97
CA LEU A 278 20.84 10.99 -5.92
C LEU A 278 20.48 11.31 -7.37
N SER A 279 21.48 11.42 -8.24
CA SER A 279 21.30 11.26 -9.69
C SER A 279 21.06 9.79 -10.06
N TYR A 280 20.72 9.52 -11.32
CA TYR A 280 20.61 8.13 -11.82
C TYR A 280 21.90 7.34 -11.58
N ASP A 281 23.05 7.88 -11.99
CA ASP A 281 24.35 7.22 -11.83
C ASP A 281 24.76 7.08 -10.37
N SER A 282 24.46 8.08 -9.54
CA SER A 282 24.70 8.00 -8.10
C SER A 282 23.85 6.91 -7.45
N ALA A 283 22.59 6.77 -7.86
CA ALA A 283 21.70 5.71 -7.39
C ALA A 283 22.20 4.32 -7.83
N LYS A 284 22.69 4.19 -9.07
CA LYS A 284 23.32 2.96 -9.57
C LYS A 284 24.54 2.57 -8.76
N HIS A 285 25.44 3.54 -8.52
CA HIS A 285 26.62 3.32 -7.70
C HIS A 285 26.26 2.89 -6.26
N VAL A 286 25.28 3.55 -5.64
CA VAL A 286 24.77 3.17 -4.32
C VAL A 286 24.17 1.77 -4.33
N PHE A 287 23.35 1.43 -5.32
CA PHE A 287 22.77 0.09 -5.47
C PHE A 287 23.84 -1.00 -5.48
N HIS A 288 24.85 -0.88 -6.33
CA HIS A 288 25.92 -1.89 -6.38
C HIS A 288 26.69 -1.99 -5.06
N ARG A 289 26.97 -0.87 -4.37
CA ARG A 289 27.58 -0.91 -3.03
C ARG A 289 26.69 -1.60 -1.99
N LEU A 290 25.37 -1.42 -2.07
CA LEU A 290 24.43 -2.06 -1.16
C LEU A 290 24.34 -3.57 -1.41
N MET A 291 24.38 -4.01 -2.67
CA MET A 291 24.36 -5.43 -3.07
C MET A 291 25.66 -6.17 -2.76
N MET A 292 26.82 -5.51 -2.88
CA MET A 292 28.13 -6.14 -2.60
C MET A 292 28.35 -6.48 -1.12
N LYS A 293 27.68 -5.80 -0.18
CA LYS A 293 27.85 -6.08 1.27
C LYS A 293 27.34 -7.46 1.70
N ASP A 294 26.53 -8.12 0.87
CA ASP A 294 25.93 -9.43 1.18
C ASP A 294 26.53 -10.58 0.32
N MET A 295 27.59 -10.33 -0.46
CA MET A 295 28.25 -11.34 -1.30
C MET A 295 29.55 -11.85 -0.65
N PHE A 296 29.47 -12.99 0.06
CA PHE A 296 30.67 -13.75 0.39
C PHE A 296 31.13 -14.58 -0.81
N LYS A 297 32.44 -14.56 -1.06
CA LYS A 297 33.10 -15.37 -2.07
C LYS A 297 33.12 -16.82 -1.58
N VAL A 298 32.35 -17.72 -2.20
CA VAL A 298 32.58 -19.16 -2.03
C VAL A 298 33.76 -19.52 -2.94
N LYS A 299 34.90 -19.87 -2.33
CA LYS A 299 35.95 -20.60 -3.04
C LYS A 299 35.46 -22.05 -3.19
N ILE A 300 35.37 -22.52 -4.42
CA ILE A 300 35.43 -23.95 -4.74
C ILE A 300 36.91 -24.34 -4.71
#